data_AF-A0A177M7P5-F1
#
_entry.id   AF-A0A177M7P5-F1
#
_cell.length_a   1.000
_cell.length_b   1.000
_cell.length_c   1.000
_cell.angle_alpha   90.00
_cell.angle_beta   90.00
_cell.angle_gamma   90.00
#
_symmetry.space_group_name_H-M   'P 1'
#
loop_
_entity.id
_entity.type
_entity.pdbx_description
1 polymer ?
#
loop_
_entity_poly.entity_id
_entity_poly.type
_entity_poly.pdbx_seq_one_letter_code
_entity_poly.pdbx_strand_id
1 'polypeptide(L)'
;MKAVKVLETNILYASDVIYWLDGSSAAQEADMRRLSEAVVLQLDTRPADLQFLHTPGKTALWRRSAGKTVQGPPSEADKLRPAEAAYVIAGSVADSQRRYVPRRFEIQAGNAAGHSVVLYPTPFGTKLGRGGGLRGTLRFAGSNAPAVWALLTLIVNLGVGGNLICRAQADANGDFIIAMHRLPPLPEGVTEYAATLSIRALADAADAMDPDDLVAMTLGALNTDNSFAAELALAVVPGEIGLIRSFNRDHLAVQPN
;
A
#
# COMPACT_ATOMS: atom_id res chain seq x y z
N MET A 1 -35.25 52.97 -3.11
CA MET A 1 -34.26 52.08 -3.76
C MET A 1 -34.62 50.65 -3.41
N LYS A 2 -34.96 49.80 -4.39
CA LYS A 2 -35.16 48.35 -4.15
C LYS A 2 -33.78 47.71 -3.97
N ALA A 3 -33.57 47.00 -2.87
CA ALA A 3 -32.37 46.19 -2.67
C ALA A 3 -32.31 45.11 -3.76
N VAL A 4 -31.28 45.14 -4.60
CA VAL A 4 -31.02 44.08 -5.58
C VAL A 4 -30.56 42.85 -4.80
N LYS A 5 -31.39 41.81 -4.78
CA LYS A 5 -31.05 40.52 -4.17
C LYS A 5 -30.43 39.64 -5.25
N VAL A 6 -29.11 39.64 -5.34
CA VAL A 6 -28.37 38.75 -6.25
C VAL A 6 -28.28 37.38 -5.59
N LEU A 7 -28.76 36.35 -6.29
CA LEU A 7 -28.57 34.95 -5.91
C LEU A 7 -27.40 34.41 -6.73
N GLU A 8 -26.25 34.23 -6.08
CA GLU A 8 -25.06 33.63 -6.67
C GLU A 8 -24.94 32.18 -6.20
N THR A 9 -24.68 31.26 -7.13
CA THR A 9 -24.41 29.85 -6.81
C THR A 9 -22.97 29.54 -7.16
N ASN A 10 -22.17 29.17 -6.16
CA ASN A 10 -20.80 28.69 -6.38
C ASN A 10 -20.82 27.16 -6.56
N ILE A 11 -20.28 26.69 -7.68
CA ILE A 11 -20.10 25.27 -7.95
C ILE A 11 -18.61 24.95 -7.84
N LEU A 12 -18.27 24.09 -6.87
CA LEU A 12 -16.90 23.68 -6.60
C LEU A 12 -16.69 22.23 -7.05
N TYR A 13 -15.60 22.00 -7.78
CA TYR A 13 -15.16 20.68 -8.17
C TYR A 13 -13.78 20.43 -7.58
N ALA A 14 -13.59 19.24 -6.99
CA ALA A 14 -12.24 18.73 -6.80
C ALA A 14 -11.65 18.39 -8.18
N SER A 15 -10.40 18.79 -8.38
CA SER A 15 -9.59 18.42 -9.55
C SER A 15 -9.29 16.93 -9.50
N ASP A 16 -8.93 16.41 -8.32
CA ASP A 16 -8.69 14.99 -8.11
C ASP A 16 -8.74 14.57 -6.64
N VAL A 17 -8.61 13.27 -6.39
CA VAL A 17 -8.52 12.71 -5.03
C VAL A 17 -7.45 11.62 -4.99
N ILE A 18 -6.61 11.65 -3.95
CA ILE A 18 -5.75 10.52 -3.59
C ILE A 18 -6.44 9.73 -2.48
N TYR A 19 -6.53 8.41 -2.63
CA TYR A 19 -6.98 7.47 -1.61
C TYR A 19 -5.77 6.74 -1.05
N TRP A 20 -5.56 6.88 0.26
CA TRP A 20 -4.49 6.20 0.97
C TRP A 20 -5.01 4.84 1.44
N LEU A 21 -4.47 3.75 0.90
CA LEU A 21 -4.98 2.40 1.07
C LEU A 21 -4.04 1.54 1.91
N ASP A 22 -4.61 0.60 2.66
CA ASP A 22 -3.88 -0.44 3.39
C ASP A 22 -3.68 -1.67 2.50
N GLY A 23 -2.44 -1.86 2.04
CA GLY A 23 -2.05 -2.95 1.15
C GLY A 23 -2.12 -4.35 1.77
N SER A 24 -2.24 -4.45 3.09
CA SER A 24 -2.41 -5.72 3.80
C SER A 24 -3.87 -6.17 3.89
N SER A 25 -4.81 -5.27 3.63
CA SER A 25 -6.24 -5.49 3.90
C SER A 25 -6.97 -6.30 2.83
N ALA A 26 -6.52 -6.24 1.57
CA ALA A 26 -7.14 -6.94 0.45
C ALA A 26 -6.13 -7.32 -0.66
N ALA A 27 -6.56 -8.22 -1.55
CA ALA A 27 -5.75 -8.67 -2.67
C ALA A 27 -5.78 -7.68 -3.84
N GLN A 28 -6.96 -7.15 -4.14
CA GLN A 28 -7.21 -6.16 -5.19
C GLN A 28 -7.27 -4.76 -4.58
N GLU A 29 -6.69 -3.77 -5.25
CA GLU A 29 -6.69 -2.38 -4.77
C GLU A 29 -8.10 -1.82 -4.55
N ALA A 30 -9.05 -2.18 -5.41
CA ALA A 30 -10.44 -1.74 -5.30
C ALA A 30 -11.12 -2.15 -3.98
N ASP A 31 -10.65 -3.26 -3.38
CA ASP A 31 -11.18 -3.80 -2.13
C ASP A 31 -10.36 -3.39 -0.90
N MET A 32 -9.23 -2.71 -1.10
CA MET A 32 -8.37 -2.29 0.01
C MET A 32 -9.06 -1.22 0.85
N ARG A 33 -8.88 -1.33 2.16
CA ARG A 33 -9.42 -0.37 3.11
C ARG A 33 -8.63 0.93 3.03
N ARG A 34 -9.34 2.05 3.12
CA ARG A 34 -8.70 3.34 3.37
C ARG A 34 -8.04 3.34 4.74
N LEU A 35 -6.92 4.05 4.84
CA LEU A 35 -6.29 4.27 6.15
C LEU A 35 -7.27 4.99 7.08
N SER A 36 -7.44 4.48 8.29
CA SER A 36 -8.30 5.10 9.30
C SER A 36 -7.70 6.36 9.91
N GLU A 37 -6.44 6.64 9.60
CA GLU A 37 -5.58 7.58 10.30
C GLU A 37 -4.97 8.56 9.30
N ALA A 38 -4.67 9.78 9.75
CA ALA A 38 -4.04 10.78 8.90
C ALA A 38 -2.56 10.46 8.68
N VAL A 39 -2.11 10.62 7.44
CA VAL A 39 -0.70 10.50 7.07
C VAL A 39 -0.10 11.90 6.91
N VAL A 40 1.20 12.01 7.09
CA VAL A 40 1.97 13.22 6.79
C VAL A 40 2.33 13.18 5.31
N LEU A 41 1.81 14.15 4.57
CA LEU A 41 2.03 14.31 3.14
C LEU A 41 3.05 15.43 2.89
N GLN A 42 4.13 15.12 2.19
CA GLN A 42 5.10 16.10 1.71
C GLN A 42 5.14 16.05 0.18
N LEU A 43 4.84 17.19 -0.46
CA LEU A 43 4.82 17.30 -1.92
C LEU A 43 6.10 17.99 -2.40
N ASP A 44 6.84 17.31 -3.27
CA ASP A 44 8.06 17.81 -3.90
C ASP A 44 7.72 18.51 -5.22
N THR A 45 6.86 17.89 -6.03
CA THR A 45 6.38 18.40 -7.31
C THR A 45 4.90 18.69 -7.22
N ARG A 46 4.50 19.95 -7.45
CA ARG A 46 3.10 20.37 -7.54
C ARG A 46 2.93 21.70 -8.28
N PRO A 47 1.77 21.95 -8.89
CA PRO A 47 1.42 23.29 -9.35
C PRO A 47 1.41 24.30 -8.20
N ALA A 48 1.84 25.53 -8.46
CA ALA A 48 1.90 26.60 -7.46
C ALA A 48 0.53 27.00 -6.90
N ASP A 49 -0.52 26.85 -7.73
CA ASP A 49 -1.91 27.14 -7.43
C ASP A 49 -2.69 25.92 -6.88
N LEU A 50 -2.01 24.80 -6.64
CA LEU A 50 -2.60 23.62 -6.03
C LEU A 50 -2.96 23.89 -4.57
N GLN A 51 -4.21 23.63 -4.23
CA GLN A 51 -4.71 23.53 -2.87
C GLN A 51 -5.15 22.10 -2.60
N PHE A 52 -5.07 21.70 -1.33
CA PHE A 52 -5.49 20.36 -0.94
C PHE A 52 -6.09 20.35 0.46
N LEU A 53 -7.00 19.40 0.68
CA LEU A 53 -7.56 19.07 1.97
C LEU A 53 -7.14 17.65 2.31
N HIS A 54 -6.30 17.53 3.32
CA HIS A 54 -5.83 16.25 3.81
C HIS A 54 -6.74 15.75 4.96
N THR A 55 -7.23 14.53 4.85
CA THR A 55 -8.04 13.85 5.87
C THR A 55 -7.61 12.39 5.98
N PRO A 56 -7.95 11.68 7.08
CA PRO A 56 -7.68 10.25 7.17
C PRO A 56 -8.16 9.47 5.94
N GLY A 57 -7.26 8.71 5.33
CA GLY A 57 -7.56 7.84 4.19
C GLY A 57 -7.78 8.53 2.84
N LYS A 58 -7.78 9.87 2.75
CA LYS A 58 -7.87 10.58 1.46
C LYS A 58 -7.30 12.01 1.46
N THR A 59 -6.86 12.46 0.30
CA THR A 59 -6.47 13.86 0.05
C THR A 59 -7.21 14.38 -1.16
N ALA A 60 -8.08 15.36 -0.94
CA ALA A 60 -8.77 16.04 -2.03
C ALA A 60 -7.86 17.15 -2.58
N LEU A 61 -7.79 17.25 -3.90
CA LEU A 61 -6.95 18.17 -4.64
C LEU A 61 -7.84 19.09 -5.45
N TRP A 62 -7.55 20.39 -5.42
CA TRP A 62 -8.16 21.32 -6.35
C TRP A 62 -7.16 22.40 -6.70
N ARG A 63 -7.12 22.76 -7.98
CA ARG A 63 -6.42 23.97 -8.41
C ARG A 63 -7.29 25.17 -8.10
N ARG A 64 -6.66 26.32 -7.86
CA ARG A 64 -7.34 27.61 -7.85
C ARG A 64 -7.78 27.94 -9.28
N SER A 65 -8.85 27.30 -9.75
CA SER A 65 -9.53 27.72 -10.96
C SER A 65 -10.31 29.00 -10.66
N ALA A 66 -10.43 29.87 -11.66
CA ALA A 66 -11.44 30.91 -11.63
C ALA A 66 -12.80 30.20 -11.61
N GLY A 67 -13.36 30.00 -10.40
CA GLY A 67 -14.64 29.32 -10.22
C GLY A 67 -15.68 29.92 -11.16
N LYS A 68 -16.54 29.07 -11.74
CA LYS A 68 -17.62 29.55 -12.60
C LYS A 68 -18.73 30.09 -11.69
N THR A 69 -18.82 31.41 -11.57
CA THR A 69 -19.96 32.06 -10.93
C THR A 69 -21.06 32.26 -11.98
N VAL A 70 -22.23 31.68 -11.73
CA VAL A 70 -23.41 31.84 -12.59
C VAL A 70 -24.48 32.61 -11.81
N GLN A 71 -25.14 33.57 -12.47
CA GLN A 71 -26.26 34.29 -11.88
C GLN A 71 -27.53 33.43 -11.92
N GLY A 72 -28.19 33.27 -10.77
CA GLY A 72 -29.42 32.47 -10.67
C GLY A 72 -29.18 30.96 -10.54
N PRO A 73 -30.22 30.13 -10.77
CA PRO A 73 -30.11 28.68 -10.65
C PRO A 73 -29.22 28.08 -11.75
N PRO A 74 -28.27 27.19 -11.43
CA PRO A 74 -27.37 26.62 -12.43
C PRO A 74 -28.10 25.64 -13.36
N SER A 75 -27.86 25.76 -14.66
CA SER A 75 -28.33 24.79 -15.65
C SER A 75 -27.55 23.48 -15.58
N GLU A 76 -28.03 22.41 -16.22
CA GLU A 76 -27.28 21.15 -16.32
C GLU A 76 -25.92 21.33 -17.03
N ALA A 77 -25.81 22.26 -17.98
CA ALA A 77 -24.54 22.60 -18.62
C ALA A 77 -23.57 23.33 -17.67
N ASP A 78 -24.10 24.13 -16.73
CA ASP A 78 -23.28 24.80 -15.72
C ASP A 78 -22.74 23.84 -14.66
N LYS A 79 -23.44 22.70 -14.47
CA LYS A 79 -23.01 21.61 -13.61
C LYS A 79 -21.99 20.66 -14.26
N LEU A 80 -21.63 20.88 -15.53
CA LEU A 80 -20.56 20.12 -16.16
C LEU A 80 -19.22 20.52 -15.55
N ARG A 81 -18.43 19.51 -15.19
CA ARG A 81 -17.07 19.70 -14.69
C ARG A 81 -16.23 20.43 -15.75
N PRO A 82 -15.51 21.51 -15.40
CA PRO A 82 -14.56 22.14 -16.30
C PRO A 82 -13.48 21.16 -16.75
N ALA A 83 -13.10 21.23 -18.03
CA ALA A 83 -11.93 20.49 -18.51
C ALA A 83 -10.67 21.09 -17.86
N GLU A 84 -9.89 20.24 -17.20
CA GLU A 84 -8.64 20.62 -16.55
C GLU A 84 -7.49 19.83 -17.18
N ALA A 85 -6.37 20.51 -17.45
CA ALA A 85 -5.19 19.86 -17.98
C ALA A 85 -4.55 19.00 -16.89
N ALA A 86 -4.18 17.76 -17.23
CA ALA A 86 -3.50 16.88 -16.30
C ALA A 86 -2.15 17.45 -15.86
N TYR A 87 -1.78 17.24 -14.60
CA TYR A 87 -0.54 17.69 -14.00
C TYR A 87 0.04 16.64 -13.06
N VAL A 88 1.37 16.66 -12.92
CA VAL A 88 2.08 15.71 -12.06
C VAL A 88 2.09 16.22 -10.62
N ILE A 89 1.79 15.31 -9.68
CA ILE A 89 2.08 15.48 -8.26
C ILE A 89 3.03 14.38 -7.85
N ALA A 90 4.14 14.75 -7.22
CA ALA A 90 5.10 13.79 -6.68
C ALA A 90 5.53 14.20 -5.27
N GLY A 91 5.86 13.21 -4.45
CA GLY A 91 6.29 13.47 -3.08
C GLY A 91 6.46 12.21 -2.25
N SER A 92 6.38 12.39 -0.94
CA SER A 92 6.47 11.31 0.04
C SER A 92 5.30 11.35 1.02
N VAL A 93 4.96 10.17 1.53
CA VAL A 93 3.94 9.96 2.54
C VAL A 93 4.51 9.14 3.68
N ALA A 94 4.22 9.54 4.91
CA ALA A 94 4.65 8.84 6.11
C ALA A 94 3.55 8.85 7.17
N ASP A 95 3.51 7.85 8.06
CA ASP A 95 2.66 7.91 9.25
C ASP A 95 3.45 8.54 10.41
N SER A 96 2.88 9.58 11.04
CA SER A 96 3.45 10.24 12.22
C SER A 96 3.65 9.27 13.39
N GLN A 97 2.82 8.22 13.48
CA GLN A 97 2.90 7.18 14.51
C GLN A 97 3.72 5.96 14.08
N ARG A 98 4.32 5.99 12.89
CA ARG A 98 5.15 4.90 12.32
C ARG A 98 4.43 3.54 12.23
N ARG A 99 3.09 3.52 12.11
CA ARG A 99 2.32 2.30 11.87
C ARG A 99 2.36 1.85 10.41
N TYR A 100 2.65 2.75 9.49
CA TYR A 100 2.82 2.44 8.07
C TYR A 100 4.22 2.80 7.59
N VAL A 101 4.75 1.99 6.69
CA VAL A 101 6.03 2.19 6.01
C VAL A 101 5.93 3.46 5.16
N PRO A 102 6.92 4.38 5.24
CA PRO A 102 6.92 5.57 4.38
C PRO A 102 7.14 5.17 2.91
N ARG A 103 6.46 5.86 2.00
CA ARG A 103 6.49 5.60 0.56
C ARG A 103 6.70 6.90 -0.22
N ARG A 104 7.42 6.83 -1.34
CA ARG A 104 7.39 7.86 -2.38
C ARG A 104 6.33 7.52 -3.42
N PHE A 105 5.72 8.54 -4.01
CA PHE A 105 4.69 8.35 -5.04
C PHE A 105 4.79 9.46 -6.09
N GLU A 106 4.34 9.13 -7.29
CA GLU A 106 4.12 10.05 -8.39
C GLU A 106 2.78 9.72 -9.05
N ILE A 107 1.93 10.73 -9.26
CA ILE A 107 0.62 10.57 -9.90
C ILE A 107 0.37 11.68 -10.92
N GLN A 108 -0.36 11.34 -11.97
CA GLN A 108 -0.87 12.29 -12.95
C GLN A 108 -2.32 12.67 -12.60
N ALA A 109 -2.49 13.79 -11.91
CA ALA A 109 -3.77 14.28 -11.38
C ALA A 109 -4.45 15.28 -12.33
N GLY A 110 -5.70 15.63 -12.03
CA GLY A 110 -6.46 16.70 -12.71
C GLY A 110 -7.49 16.19 -13.72
N ASN A 111 -7.70 14.89 -13.80
CA ASN A 111 -8.72 14.26 -14.64
C ASN A 111 -9.91 13.72 -13.82
N ALA A 112 -9.90 13.93 -12.50
CA ALA A 112 -10.88 13.41 -11.54
C ALA A 112 -11.04 11.89 -11.60
N ALA A 113 -9.96 11.16 -11.94
CA ALA A 113 -9.95 9.71 -11.97
C ALA A 113 -10.00 9.12 -10.55
N GLY A 114 -9.42 9.81 -9.57
CA GLY A 114 -9.14 9.24 -8.27
C GLY A 114 -7.95 8.29 -8.35
N HIS A 115 -6.96 8.51 -7.49
CA HIS A 115 -5.71 7.74 -7.47
C HIS A 115 -5.60 6.95 -6.19
N SER A 116 -5.26 5.67 -6.31
CA SER A 116 -4.95 4.82 -5.17
C SER A 116 -3.46 4.85 -4.89
N VAL A 117 -3.06 5.15 -3.66
CA VAL A 117 -1.68 4.99 -3.20
C VAL A 117 -1.69 4.01 -2.03
N VAL A 118 -1.05 2.88 -2.25
CA VAL A 118 -1.03 1.76 -1.29
C VAL A 118 0.15 1.92 -0.34
N LEU A 119 -0.15 1.89 0.96
CA LEU A 119 0.84 1.81 2.03
C LEU A 119 0.72 0.47 2.73
N TYR A 120 1.85 -0.02 3.24
CA TYR A 120 1.91 -1.26 4.00
C TYR A 120 2.21 -0.97 5.47
N PRO A 121 1.57 -1.69 6.41
CA PRO A 121 1.85 -1.52 7.82
C PRO A 121 3.30 -1.95 8.13
N THR A 122 3.94 -1.25 9.07
CA THR A 122 5.20 -1.71 9.68
C THR A 122 4.93 -2.93 10.57
N PRO A 123 5.96 -3.72 10.95
CA PRO A 123 5.78 -4.78 11.97
C PRO A 123 5.06 -4.29 13.24
N PHE A 124 5.33 -3.05 13.65
CA PHE A 124 4.66 -2.42 14.79
C PHE A 124 3.18 -2.07 14.51
N GLY A 125 2.86 -1.62 13.29
CA GLY A 125 1.49 -1.31 12.88
C GLY A 125 0.64 -2.52 12.50
N THR A 126 1.27 -3.66 12.19
CA THR A 126 0.58 -4.89 11.81
C THR A 126 -0.15 -5.49 12.99
N LYS A 127 -1.48 -5.55 12.89
CA LYS A 127 -2.33 -6.25 13.87
C LYS A 127 -2.43 -7.71 13.46
N LEU A 128 -2.22 -8.65 14.37
CA LEU A 128 -2.49 -10.06 14.10
C LEU A 128 -3.95 -10.38 14.42
N GLY A 129 -4.61 -11.09 13.51
CA GLY A 129 -6.00 -11.53 13.67
C GLY A 129 -6.09 -13.01 14.08
N ARG A 130 -7.32 -13.52 14.09
CA ARG A 130 -7.59 -14.95 14.38
C ARG A 130 -6.99 -15.92 13.37
N GLY A 131 -6.69 -15.46 12.15
CA GLY A 131 -6.02 -16.28 11.14
C GLY A 131 -4.52 -16.44 11.37
N GLY A 132 -3.93 -15.76 12.37
CA GLY A 132 -2.51 -15.84 12.66
C GLY A 132 -1.65 -15.00 11.71
N GLY A 133 -0.39 -15.39 11.53
CA GLY A 133 0.54 -14.67 10.67
C GLY A 133 1.92 -15.31 10.55
N LEU A 134 2.75 -14.72 9.70
CA LEU A 134 4.16 -15.08 9.55
C LEU A 134 5.01 -13.89 9.95
N ARG A 135 6.12 -14.14 10.64
CA ARG A 135 7.10 -13.12 10.99
C ARG A 135 8.51 -13.57 10.68
N GLY A 136 9.41 -12.62 10.49
CA GLY A 136 10.83 -12.88 10.30
C GLY A 136 11.60 -11.60 10.05
N THR A 137 12.89 -11.78 9.81
CA THR A 137 13.82 -10.72 9.43
C THR A 137 14.45 -11.12 8.09
N LEU A 138 14.57 -10.17 7.17
CA LEU A 138 15.17 -10.36 5.85
C LEU A 138 16.58 -9.79 5.81
N ARG A 139 17.54 -10.55 5.28
CA ARG A 139 18.90 -10.06 5.02
C ARG A 139 19.42 -10.57 3.68
N PHE A 140 20.24 -9.75 3.02
CA PHE A 140 20.90 -10.13 1.79
C PHE A 140 22.00 -11.15 2.04
N ALA A 141 22.00 -12.25 1.29
CA ALA A 141 22.92 -13.37 1.51
C ALA A 141 24.41 -13.00 1.36
N GLY A 142 24.73 -12.08 0.44
CA GLY A 142 26.12 -11.68 0.16
C GLY A 142 26.72 -10.66 1.12
N SER A 143 25.90 -9.74 1.65
CA SER A 143 26.36 -8.63 2.50
C SER A 143 25.90 -8.71 3.95
N ASN A 144 24.94 -9.58 4.24
CA ASN A 144 24.19 -9.64 5.51
C ASN A 144 23.48 -8.32 5.89
N ALA A 145 23.39 -7.37 4.96
CA ALA A 145 22.64 -6.14 5.13
C ALA A 145 21.13 -6.43 5.17
N PRO A 146 20.34 -5.67 5.95
CA PRO A 146 18.89 -5.85 5.98
C PRO A 146 18.27 -5.58 4.61
N ALA A 147 17.32 -6.40 4.19
CA ALA A 147 16.53 -6.14 2.98
C ALA A 147 15.39 -5.18 3.33
N VAL A 148 15.73 -3.90 3.47
CA VAL A 148 14.80 -2.86 3.88
C VAL A 148 13.73 -2.61 2.83
N TRP A 149 12.52 -2.28 3.28
CA TRP A 149 11.38 -1.93 2.41
C TRP A 149 10.94 -3.01 1.43
N ALA A 150 11.47 -4.23 1.55
CA ALA A 150 11.13 -5.36 0.70
C ALA A 150 9.64 -5.71 0.84
N LEU A 151 8.99 -6.00 -0.29
CA LEU A 151 7.60 -6.39 -0.34
C LEU A 151 7.49 -7.91 -0.43
N LEU A 152 6.89 -8.54 0.57
CA LEU A 152 6.57 -9.96 0.59
C LEU A 152 5.13 -10.19 0.14
N THR A 153 4.94 -11.19 -0.70
CA THR A 153 3.61 -11.68 -1.10
C THR A 153 3.48 -13.14 -0.72
N LEU A 154 2.52 -13.44 0.15
CA LEU A 154 2.11 -14.79 0.52
C LEU A 154 0.81 -15.14 -0.20
N ILE A 155 0.80 -16.24 -0.94
CA ILE A 155 -0.38 -16.80 -1.58
C ILE A 155 -0.71 -18.10 -0.85
N VAL A 156 -1.83 -18.13 -0.13
CA VAL A 156 -2.33 -19.32 0.56
C VAL A 156 -3.39 -19.99 -0.29
N ASN A 157 -3.21 -21.27 -0.60
CA ASN A 157 -4.14 -22.06 -1.39
C ASN A 157 -5.23 -22.64 -0.47
N LEU A 158 -6.48 -22.19 -0.64
CA LEU A 158 -7.64 -22.63 0.12
C LEU A 158 -8.37 -23.81 -0.56
N GLY A 159 -7.77 -24.40 -1.60
CA GLY A 159 -8.37 -25.43 -2.44
C GLY A 159 -9.56 -24.88 -3.23
N VAL A 160 -10.75 -25.43 -2.97
CA VAL A 160 -12.00 -25.02 -3.65
C VAL A 160 -12.36 -23.55 -3.39
N GLY A 161 -11.87 -22.97 -2.29
CA GLY A 161 -12.07 -21.55 -1.95
C GLY A 161 -11.19 -20.55 -2.73
N GLY A 162 -10.32 -21.04 -3.62
CA GLY A 162 -9.36 -20.21 -4.36
C GLY A 162 -8.14 -19.82 -3.52
N ASN A 163 -7.54 -18.67 -3.84
CA ASN A 163 -6.31 -18.21 -3.18
C ASN A 163 -6.56 -17.00 -2.30
N LEU A 164 -6.00 -17.03 -1.08
CA LEU A 164 -5.88 -15.85 -0.23
C LEU A 164 -4.51 -15.22 -0.45
N ILE A 165 -4.51 -13.95 -0.87
CA ILE A 165 -3.28 -13.16 -1.03
C ILE A 165 -3.11 -12.26 0.19
N CYS A 166 -1.96 -12.37 0.85
CA CYS A 166 -1.52 -11.55 1.97
C CYS A 166 -0.21 -10.88 1.60
N ARG A 167 -0.08 -9.58 1.90
CA ARG A 167 1.12 -8.80 1.60
C ARG A 167 1.63 -8.10 2.86
N ALA A 168 2.94 -7.96 2.95
CA ALA A 168 3.59 -7.15 3.98
C ALA A 168 4.86 -6.53 3.42
N GLN A 169 5.23 -5.37 3.97
CA GLN A 169 6.48 -4.72 3.64
C GLN A 169 7.42 -4.78 4.85
N ALA A 170 8.69 -5.07 4.61
CA ALA A 170 9.71 -5.05 5.64
C ALA A 170 10.05 -3.62 6.05
N ASP A 171 10.46 -3.42 7.29
CA ASP A 171 10.85 -2.11 7.80
C ASP A 171 12.33 -1.76 7.50
N ALA A 172 12.82 -0.66 8.09
CA ALA A 172 14.21 -0.20 7.97
C ALA A 172 15.25 -1.18 8.55
N ASN A 173 14.84 -2.19 9.30
CA ASN A 173 15.71 -3.25 9.84
C ASN A 173 15.56 -4.56 9.07
N GLY A 174 14.69 -4.61 8.04
CA GLY A 174 14.34 -5.83 7.33
C GLY A 174 13.34 -6.72 8.08
N ASP A 175 12.74 -6.24 9.17
CA ASP A 175 11.75 -7.00 9.93
C ASP A 175 10.38 -6.92 9.25
N PHE A 176 9.64 -8.03 9.22
CA PHE A 176 8.31 -8.09 8.62
C PHE A 176 7.33 -8.93 9.45
N ILE A 177 6.05 -8.60 9.31
CA ILE A 177 4.93 -9.42 9.79
C ILE A 177 3.85 -9.45 8.70
N ILE A 178 3.53 -10.65 8.20
CA ILE A 178 2.41 -10.91 7.29
C ILE A 178 1.22 -11.38 8.12
N ALA A 179 0.18 -10.56 8.24
CA ALA A 179 -1.06 -10.93 8.90
C ALA A 179 -2.00 -11.69 7.95
N MET A 180 -2.52 -12.84 8.39
CA MET A 180 -3.43 -13.68 7.61
C MET A 180 -4.89 -13.47 8.04
N HIS A 181 -5.34 -12.21 8.09
CA HIS A 181 -6.61 -11.81 8.71
C HIS A 181 -7.86 -12.58 8.25
N ARG A 182 -7.88 -13.01 6.98
CA ARG A 182 -9.03 -13.63 6.32
C ARG A 182 -8.83 -15.12 6.08
N LEU A 183 -7.85 -15.74 6.73
CA LEU A 183 -7.62 -17.17 6.60
C LEU A 183 -8.77 -17.93 7.29
N PRO A 184 -9.56 -18.71 6.54
CA PRO A 184 -10.66 -19.48 7.12
C PRO A 184 -10.13 -20.63 7.98
N PRO A 185 -10.98 -21.21 8.85
CA PRO A 185 -10.64 -22.45 9.54
C PRO A 185 -10.44 -23.59 8.54
N LEU A 186 -9.60 -24.56 8.91
CA LEU A 186 -9.29 -25.73 8.09
C LEU A 186 -10.56 -26.58 7.84
N PRO A 187 -10.77 -27.09 6.62
CA PRO A 187 -11.78 -28.10 6.35
C PRO A 187 -11.51 -29.40 7.10
N GLU A 188 -12.54 -30.24 7.25
CA GLU A 188 -12.41 -31.55 7.86
C GLU A 188 -11.36 -32.41 7.13
N GLY A 189 -10.45 -33.03 7.87
CA GLY A 189 -9.38 -33.88 7.32
C GLY A 189 -8.15 -33.12 6.78
N VAL A 190 -8.12 -31.78 6.81
CA VAL A 190 -6.97 -30.98 6.38
C VAL A 190 -6.23 -30.44 7.61
N THR A 191 -4.91 -30.63 7.67
CA THR A 191 -4.07 -30.19 8.81
C THR A 191 -3.45 -28.82 8.62
N GLU A 192 -3.27 -28.37 7.38
CA GLU A 192 -2.62 -27.12 7.01
C GLU A 192 -3.03 -26.66 5.61
N TYR A 193 -2.87 -25.37 5.33
CA TYR A 193 -2.93 -24.86 3.97
C TYR A 193 -1.53 -24.79 3.36
N ALA A 194 -1.41 -25.26 2.12
CA ALA A 194 -0.21 -24.98 1.33
C ALA A 194 -0.17 -23.49 0.97
N ALA A 195 0.99 -22.88 1.11
CA ALA A 195 1.21 -21.49 0.76
C ALA A 195 2.54 -21.29 0.03
N THR A 196 2.60 -20.24 -0.77
CA THR A 196 3.80 -19.85 -1.50
C THR A 196 4.18 -18.43 -1.14
N LEU A 197 5.43 -18.22 -0.74
CA LEU A 197 5.98 -16.91 -0.41
C LEU A 197 6.94 -16.46 -1.51
N SER A 198 6.75 -15.23 -1.99
CA SER A 198 7.65 -14.55 -2.90
C SER A 198 8.01 -13.15 -2.39
N ILE A 199 9.06 -12.57 -2.95
CA ILE A 199 9.62 -11.30 -2.50
C ILE A 199 10.02 -10.41 -3.68
N ARG A 200 9.82 -9.10 -3.50
CA ARG A 200 10.48 -8.06 -4.29
C ARG A 200 11.31 -7.19 -3.35
N ALA A 201 12.56 -6.93 -3.70
CA ALA A 201 13.45 -6.09 -2.90
C ALA A 201 14.42 -5.35 -3.82
N LEU A 202 15.18 -4.42 -3.26
CA LEU A 202 16.26 -3.72 -3.95
C LEU A 202 17.47 -3.65 -3.01
N ALA A 203 18.66 -3.99 -3.52
CA ALA A 203 19.86 -4.16 -2.68
C ALA A 203 20.44 -2.84 -2.13
N ASP A 204 20.24 -1.75 -2.86
CA ASP A 204 20.67 -0.38 -2.56
C ASP A 204 19.53 0.50 -2.03
N ALA A 205 18.47 -0.12 -1.51
CA ALA A 205 17.39 0.56 -0.81
C ALA A 205 17.92 1.30 0.43
N ALA A 206 17.88 2.63 0.43
CA ALA A 206 18.33 3.45 1.57
C ALA A 206 17.19 4.27 2.21
N ASP A 207 16.24 4.75 1.40
CA ASP A 207 15.16 5.66 1.81
C ASP A 207 13.78 5.11 1.46
N ALA A 208 12.73 5.83 1.88
CA ALA A 208 11.36 5.59 1.45
C ALA A 208 11.30 5.52 -0.08
N MET A 209 10.73 4.43 -0.59
CA MET A 209 10.69 4.12 -2.02
C MET A 209 9.28 3.73 -2.42
N ASP A 210 9.03 3.75 -3.73
CA ASP A 210 7.82 3.15 -4.27
C ASP A 210 7.98 1.62 -4.31
N PRO A 211 7.09 0.83 -3.68
CA PRO A 211 7.10 -0.63 -3.80
C PRO A 211 7.01 -1.15 -5.23
N ASP A 212 6.50 -0.34 -6.17
CA ASP A 212 6.39 -0.71 -7.58
C ASP A 212 7.75 -0.75 -8.29
N ASP A 213 8.75 -0.02 -7.78
CA ASP A 213 10.14 -0.01 -8.27
C ASP A 213 10.97 -1.22 -7.80
N LEU A 214 10.45 -2.03 -6.87
CA LEU A 214 11.15 -3.20 -6.34
C LEU A 214 11.29 -4.30 -7.40
N VAL A 215 12.43 -5.00 -7.42
CA VAL A 215 12.66 -6.10 -8.37
C VAL A 215 12.45 -7.46 -7.72
N ALA A 216 12.03 -8.45 -8.51
CA ALA A 216 11.88 -9.83 -8.02
C ALA A 216 13.23 -10.39 -7.55
N MET A 217 13.20 -11.09 -6.42
CA MET A 217 14.38 -11.66 -5.77
C MET A 217 14.12 -13.14 -5.42
N THR A 218 15.16 -13.87 -5.05
CA THR A 218 15.05 -15.25 -4.57
C THR A 218 15.21 -15.33 -3.06
N LEU A 219 14.52 -16.31 -2.45
CA LEU A 219 14.51 -16.58 -1.02
C LEU A 219 15.31 -17.84 -0.71
N GLY A 220 16.09 -17.82 0.37
CA GLY A 220 16.83 -18.97 0.85
C GLY A 220 15.88 -20.04 1.41
N ALA A 221 16.07 -21.29 0.99
CA ALA A 221 15.27 -22.44 1.39
C ALA A 221 15.27 -22.67 2.91
N LEU A 222 14.19 -23.25 3.45
CA LEU A 222 14.04 -23.48 4.89
C LEU A 222 14.79 -24.71 5.40
N ASN A 223 15.00 -25.70 4.53
CA ASN A 223 15.44 -27.04 4.89
C ASN A 223 16.72 -27.49 4.16
N THR A 224 17.22 -26.67 3.24
CA THR A 224 18.37 -27.01 2.40
C THR A 224 19.37 -25.87 2.44
N ASP A 225 20.61 -26.17 2.78
CA ASP A 225 21.66 -25.16 2.86
C ASP A 225 21.99 -24.58 1.48
N ASN A 226 22.24 -23.27 1.44
CA ASN A 226 22.59 -22.49 0.25
C ASN A 226 21.71 -22.72 -1.00
N SER A 227 20.46 -23.14 -0.81
CA SER A 227 19.47 -23.25 -1.87
C SER A 227 18.58 -22.00 -1.88
N PHE A 228 18.29 -21.48 -3.06
CA PHE A 228 17.45 -20.30 -3.26
C PHE A 228 16.39 -20.57 -4.32
N ALA A 229 15.19 -20.04 -4.10
CA ALA A 229 14.07 -20.17 -5.03
C ALA A 229 13.31 -18.85 -5.13
N ALA A 230 12.75 -18.56 -6.30
CA ALA A 230 11.87 -17.40 -6.49
C ALA A 230 10.60 -17.49 -5.62
N GLU A 231 10.18 -18.71 -5.32
CA GLU A 231 9.00 -19.04 -4.54
C GLU A 231 9.34 -20.08 -3.49
N LEU A 232 8.96 -19.80 -2.24
CA LEU A 232 9.18 -20.69 -1.12
C LEU A 232 7.85 -21.36 -0.74
N ALA A 233 7.84 -22.70 -0.79
CA ALA A 233 6.70 -23.49 -0.32
C ALA A 233 6.65 -23.49 1.21
N LEU A 234 5.48 -23.20 1.75
CA LEU A 234 5.19 -23.09 3.17
C LEU A 234 3.91 -23.87 3.51
N ALA A 235 3.82 -24.26 4.76
CA ALA A 235 2.59 -24.74 5.38
C ALA A 235 2.11 -23.69 6.39
N VAL A 236 0.82 -23.34 6.34
CA VAL A 236 0.22 -22.39 7.29
C VAL A 236 -1.00 -22.99 7.97
N VAL A 237 -1.05 -22.83 9.29
CA VAL A 237 -2.17 -23.27 10.13
C VAL A 237 -2.92 -22.03 10.64
N PRO A 238 -4.25 -21.95 10.47
CA PRO A 238 -5.03 -20.82 10.97
C PRO A 238 -4.87 -20.62 12.47
N GLY A 239 -4.54 -19.39 12.87
CA GLY A 239 -4.38 -18.99 14.26
C GLY A 239 -2.96 -19.11 14.79
N GLU A 240 -2.05 -19.73 14.04
CA GLU A 240 -0.64 -19.82 14.44
C GLU A 240 0.19 -18.62 13.97
N ILE A 241 1.25 -18.34 14.72
CA ILE A 241 2.24 -17.33 14.35
C ILE A 241 3.55 -18.04 14.05
N GLY A 242 3.84 -18.21 12.77
CA GLY A 242 5.05 -18.87 12.28
C GLY A 242 6.25 -17.92 12.23
N LEU A 243 7.43 -18.43 12.60
CA LEU A 243 8.71 -17.74 12.39
C LEU A 243 9.40 -18.35 11.17
N ILE A 244 9.77 -17.53 10.19
CA ILE A 244 10.40 -17.98 8.95
C ILE A 244 11.88 -17.61 8.94
N ARG A 245 12.73 -18.59 8.66
CA ARG A 245 14.19 -18.46 8.58
C ARG A 245 14.74 -19.45 7.55
N SER A 246 15.76 -19.03 6.80
CA SER A 246 16.47 -19.95 5.94
C SER A 246 17.24 -20.99 6.76
N PHE A 247 17.55 -22.12 6.13
CA PHE A 247 18.24 -23.23 6.78
C PHE A 247 19.55 -22.78 7.45
N ASN A 248 19.76 -23.16 8.72
CA ASN A 248 20.91 -22.77 9.55
C ASN A 248 21.17 -21.25 9.66
N ARG A 249 20.14 -20.41 9.47
CA ARG A 249 20.23 -18.96 9.63
C ARG A 249 19.22 -18.45 10.66
N ASP A 250 19.48 -17.28 11.22
CA ASP A 250 18.58 -16.56 12.13
C ASP A 250 17.58 -15.65 11.38
N HIS A 251 17.75 -15.51 10.06
CA HIS A 251 16.98 -14.66 9.16
C HIS A 251 16.54 -15.46 7.91
N LEU A 252 15.61 -14.89 7.14
CA LEU A 252 15.28 -15.33 5.80
C LEU A 252 16.23 -14.63 4.81
N ALA A 253 17.07 -15.42 4.15
CA ALA A 253 18.08 -14.92 3.23
C ALA A 253 17.45 -14.51 1.89
N VAL A 254 17.92 -13.41 1.33
CA VAL A 254 17.45 -12.86 0.05
C VAL A 254 18.64 -12.63 -0.88
N GLN A 255 18.48 -12.87 -2.18
CA GLN A 255 19.48 -12.48 -3.17
C GLN A 255 18.82 -12.17 -4.53
N PRO A 256 19.51 -11.44 -5.43
CA PRO A 256 19.07 -11.27 -6.81
C PRO A 256 18.80 -12.62 -7.49
N ASN A 257 17.77 -12.64 -8.33
CA ASN A 257 17.47 -13.79 -9.20
C ASN A 257 18.53 -13.95 -10.29
#